data_AF-A0A6H1Z9N3-F1
#
_entry.id   AF-A0A6H1Z9N3-F1
#
_cell.length_a   1.000
_cell.length_b   1.000
_cell.length_c   1.000
_cell.angle_alpha   90.00
_cell.angle_beta   90.00
_cell.angle_gamma   90.00
#
_symmetry.space_group_name_H-M   'P 1'
#
loop_
_entity.id
_entity.type
_entity.pdbx_description
1 polymer ?
#
loop_
_entity_poly.entity_id
_entity_poly.type
_entity_poly.pdbx_seq_one_letter_code
_entity_poly.pdbx_strand_id
1 'polypeptide(L)'
;MDLYFFIGLVVVPLGAMIHPKIIWDNFIVFVMLILSGVLLFTFVLTIPVNRMVLTSEIQGFKAVVQVVNTDRQEGNIENAALKLKIAESNQWLAKTQYYAQIFNWHFPREVFELEAIK
;
A
#
# COMPACT_ATOMS: atom_id res chain seq x y z
N MET A 1 -10.85 -9.00 -1.61
CA MET A 1 -10.39 -9.26 -2.98
C MET A 1 -9.87 -10.69 -2.96
N ASP A 2 -10.61 -11.60 -3.57
CA ASP A 2 -10.53 -13.03 -3.24
C ASP A 2 -9.31 -13.68 -3.92
N LEU A 3 -8.65 -14.59 -3.20
CA LEU A 3 -7.49 -15.36 -3.67
C LEU A 3 -7.70 -15.98 -5.06
N TYR A 4 -8.93 -16.38 -5.36
CA TYR A 4 -9.35 -16.95 -6.64
C TYR A 4 -9.26 -15.98 -7.83
N PHE A 5 -9.46 -14.68 -7.59
CA PHE A 5 -9.29 -13.67 -8.63
C PHE A 5 -7.82 -13.55 -9.05
N PHE A 6 -6.90 -13.62 -8.10
CA PHE A 6 -5.45 -13.62 -8.37
C PHE A 6 -4.99 -14.86 -9.11
N ILE A 7 -5.51 -16.03 -8.73
CA ILE A 7 -5.19 -17.29 -9.42
C ILE A 7 -5.69 -17.22 -10.87
N GLY A 8 -6.93 -16.77 -11.11
CA GLY A 8 -7.46 -16.62 -12.46
C GLY A 8 -6.66 -15.66 -13.33
N LEU A 9 -6.21 -14.55 -12.74
CA LEU A 9 -5.46 -13.50 -13.44
C LEU A 9 -4.05 -13.97 -13.87
N VAL A 10 -3.46 -14.95 -13.18
CA VAL A 10 -2.16 -15.56 -13.55
C VAL A 10 -2.34 -16.80 -14.43
N VAL A 11 -3.34 -17.63 -14.16
CA VAL A 11 -3.57 -18.90 -14.87
C VAL A 11 -4.06 -18.70 -16.30
N VAL A 12 -4.90 -17.69 -16.56
CA VAL A 12 -5.41 -17.40 -17.92
C VAL A 12 -4.29 -17.05 -18.91
N PRO A 13 -3.38 -16.09 -18.63
CA PRO A 13 -2.28 -15.80 -19.55
C PRO A 13 -1.29 -16.97 -19.67
N LEU A 14 -1.03 -17.73 -18.61
CA LEU A 14 -0.19 -18.94 -18.69
C LEU A 14 -0.82 -20.06 -19.52
N GLY A 15 -2.12 -20.30 -19.38
CA GLY A 15 -2.86 -21.27 -20.19
C GLY A 15 -2.88 -20.90 -21.67
N ALA A 16 -2.99 -19.60 -21.97
CA ALA A 16 -2.91 -19.11 -23.34
C ALA A 16 -1.52 -19.34 -23.97
N MET A 17 -0.43 -19.16 -23.20
CA MET A 17 0.93 -19.44 -23.68
C MET A 17 1.16 -20.90 -24.11
N ILE A 18 0.43 -21.85 -23.52
CA ILE A 18 0.55 -23.29 -23.81
C ILE A 18 -0.15 -23.67 -25.13
N HIS A 19 -1.18 -22.92 -25.56
CA HIS A 19 -1.95 -23.19 -26.77
C HIS A 19 -2.03 -21.98 -27.72
N PRO A 20 -0.91 -21.58 -28.35
CA PRO A 20 -0.84 -20.34 -29.14
C PRO A 20 -1.76 -20.34 -30.37
N LYS A 21 -2.05 -21.50 -30.96
CA LYS A 21 -2.96 -21.59 -32.14
C LYS A 21 -4.37 -21.10 -31.84
N ILE A 22 -4.90 -21.42 -30.64
CA ILE A 22 -6.26 -21.03 -30.23
C ILE A 22 -6.38 -19.51 -30.10
N ILE A 23 -5.29 -18.81 -29.77
CA ILE A 23 -5.28 -17.35 -29.61
C ILE A 23 -5.46 -16.66 -30.96
N TRP A 24 -4.75 -17.11 -32.00
CA TRP A 24 -4.79 -16.47 -33.31
C TRP A 24 -6.08 -16.77 -34.07
N ASP A 25 -6.68 -17.93 -33.82
CA ASP A 25 -7.93 -18.34 -34.47
C ASP A 25 -9.18 -17.80 -33.75
N ASN A 26 -9.06 -17.33 -32.51
CA ASN A 26 -10.21 -16.89 -31.71
C ASN A 26 -10.00 -15.48 -31.12
N PHE A 27 -10.59 -14.49 -31.79
CA PHE A 27 -10.54 -13.08 -31.40
C PHE A 27 -10.97 -12.81 -29.95
N ILE A 28 -11.95 -13.57 -29.43
CA ILE A 28 -12.43 -13.39 -28.05
C ILE A 28 -11.34 -13.76 -27.04
N VAL A 29 -10.61 -14.86 -27.30
CA VAL A 29 -9.50 -15.31 -26.44
C VAL A 29 -8.37 -14.28 -26.45
N PHE A 30 -8.06 -13.71 -27.62
CA PHE A 30 -7.05 -12.66 -27.74
C PHE A 30 -7.40 -11.41 -26.93
N VAL A 31 -8.65 -10.92 -27.01
CA VAL A 31 -9.12 -9.75 -26.23
C VAL A 31 -9.06 -10.03 -24.73
N MET A 32 -9.50 -11.22 -24.28
CA MET A 32 -9.42 -11.60 -22.87
C MET A 32 -7.98 -11.65 -22.35
N LEU A 33 -7.04 -12.11 -23.18
CA LEU A 33 -5.62 -12.14 -22.84
C LEU A 33 -5.08 -10.72 -22.64
N ILE A 34 -5.36 -9.80 -23.56
CA ILE A 34 -4.95 -8.39 -23.43
C ILE A 34 -5.52 -7.77 -22.15
N LEU A 35 -6.81 -7.96 -21.87
CA LEU A 35 -7.45 -7.43 -20.66
C LEU A 35 -6.81 -8.00 -19.39
N SER A 36 -6.54 -9.31 -19.36
CA SER A 36 -5.84 -9.93 -18.23
C SER A 36 -4.43 -9.37 -18.05
N GLY A 37 -3.70 -9.14 -19.15
CA GLY A 37 -2.35 -8.54 -19.12
C GLY A 37 -2.35 -7.12 -18.59
N VAL A 38 -3.32 -6.29 -19.00
CA VAL A 38 -3.47 -4.92 -18.49
C VAL A 38 -3.79 -4.93 -17.00
N LEU A 39 -4.69 -5.81 -16.54
CA LEU A 39 -5.02 -5.94 -15.12
C LEU A 39 -3.84 -6.44 -14.29
N LEU A 40 -3.05 -7.37 -14.81
CA LEU A 40 -1.83 -7.86 -14.16
C LEU A 40 -0.79 -6.74 -14.06
N PHE A 41 -0.62 -5.98 -15.14
CA PHE A 41 0.30 -4.86 -15.18
C PHE A 41 -0.07 -3.77 -14.16
N THR A 42 -1.34 -3.37 -14.10
CA THR A 42 -1.79 -2.37 -13.10
C THR A 42 -1.66 -2.88 -11.67
N PHE A 43 -1.91 -4.17 -11.44
CA PHE A 43 -1.70 -4.78 -10.14
C PHE A 43 -0.23 -4.76 -9.70
N VAL A 44 0.69 -5.14 -10.59
CA VAL A 44 2.13 -5.10 -10.32
C VAL A 44 2.59 -3.68 -10.01
N LEU A 45 2.07 -2.67 -10.70
CA LEU A 45 2.36 -1.26 -10.42
C LEU A 45 1.78 -0.76 -9.10
N THR A 46 0.69 -1.36 -8.60
CA THR A 46 0.07 -0.95 -7.33
C THR A 46 1.00 -1.21 -6.15
N ILE A 47 1.82 -2.27 -6.20
CA ILE A 47 2.75 -2.64 -5.12
C ILE A 47 3.79 -1.53 -4.85
N PRO A 48 4.61 -1.09 -5.83
CA PRO A 48 5.59 -0.03 -5.61
C PRO A 48 4.94 1.31 -5.27
N VAL A 49 3.80 1.65 -5.91
CA VAL A 49 3.06 2.88 -5.60
C VAL A 49 2.60 2.90 -4.15
N ASN A 50 2.01 1.80 -3.67
CA ASN A 50 1.58 1.68 -2.28
C ASN A 50 2.79 1.77 -1.31
N ARG A 51 3.93 1.17 -1.66
CA ARG A 51 5.16 1.34 -0.88
C ARG A 51 5.65 2.78 -0.82
N MET A 52 5.58 3.54 -1.92
CA MET A 52 5.94 4.96 -1.92
C MET A 52 5.01 5.77 -1.00
N VAL A 53 3.71 5.49 -1.03
CA VAL A 53 2.74 6.14 -0.13
C VAL A 53 3.06 5.83 1.32
N LEU A 54 3.28 4.56 1.67
CA LEU A 54 3.66 4.16 3.04
C LEU A 54 4.93 4.86 3.52
N THR A 55 5.96 4.92 2.68
CA THR A 55 7.20 5.64 3.02
C THR A 55 6.94 7.13 3.24
N SER A 56 6.11 7.76 2.42
CA SER A 56 5.73 9.17 2.60
C SER A 56 4.97 9.39 3.90
N GLU A 57 4.05 8.50 4.26
CA GLU A 57 3.29 8.58 5.51
C GLU A 57 4.20 8.39 6.74
N ILE A 58 5.16 7.46 6.68
CA ILE A 58 6.19 7.28 7.71
C ILE A 58 7.00 8.57 7.91
N GLN A 59 7.43 9.22 6.83
CA GLN A 59 8.14 10.49 6.94
C GLN A 59 7.24 11.60 7.51
N GLY A 60 5.97 11.66 7.10
CA GLY A 60 4.98 12.57 7.69
C GLY A 60 4.82 12.36 9.19
N PHE A 61 4.75 11.11 9.65
CA PHE A 61 4.69 10.77 11.07
C PHE A 61 5.94 11.26 11.82
N LYS A 62 7.13 10.98 11.29
CA LYS A 62 8.42 11.45 11.87
C LYS A 62 8.49 12.97 11.95
N ALA A 63 7.96 13.69 10.95
CA ALA A 63 7.89 15.14 10.97
C ALA A 63 6.97 15.67 12.08
N VAL A 64 5.80 15.05 12.30
CA VAL A 64 4.91 15.40 13.42
C VAL A 64 5.60 15.17 14.76
N VAL A 65 6.31 14.05 14.94
CA VAL A 65 7.12 13.78 16.15
C VAL A 65 8.13 14.91 16.40
N GLN A 66 8.83 15.36 15.35
CA GLN A 66 9.80 16.44 15.46
C GLN A 66 9.15 17.75 15.89
N VAL A 67 8.02 18.13 15.27
CA VAL A 67 7.28 19.35 15.62
C VAL A 67 6.81 19.32 17.08
N VAL A 68 6.26 18.20 17.54
CA VAL A 68 5.81 18.05 18.94
C VAL A 68 6.96 18.21 19.94
N ASN A 69 8.15 17.69 19.60
CA ASN A 69 9.31 17.81 20.46
C ASN A 69 9.86 19.24 20.52
N THR A 70 9.81 19.98 19.41
CA THR A 70 10.24 21.40 19.36
C THR A 70 9.23 22.33 20.04
N ASP A 71 7.94 22.17 19.77
CA ASP A 71 6.87 23.04 20.32
C ASP A 71 6.79 22.96 21.86
N ARG A 72 7.06 21.78 22.43
CA ARG A 72 7.19 21.60 23.89
C ARG A 72 8.27 22.47 24.52
N GLN A 73 9.30 22.88 23.77
CA GLN A 73 10.38 23.72 24.27
C GLN A 73 10.05 25.22 24.16
N GLU A 74 9.24 25.62 23.17
CA GLU A 74 8.98 27.03 22.86
C GLU A 74 7.66 27.57 23.45
N GLY A 75 6.78 26.67 23.92
CA GLY A 75 5.77 27.01 24.92
C GLY A 75 4.63 27.92 24.46
N ASN A 76 4.33 28.02 23.14
CA ASN A 76 3.15 28.77 22.72
C ASN A 76 2.64 28.49 21.28
N ILE A 77 1.30 28.38 21.21
CA ILE A 77 0.39 28.63 20.06
C ILE A 77 0.10 27.41 19.14
N GLU A 78 -1.17 27.01 19.13
CA GLU A 78 -1.82 25.90 18.36
C GLU A 78 -1.97 24.51 19.01
N ASN A 79 -2.07 24.47 20.34
CA ASN A 79 -2.28 23.25 21.12
C ASN A 79 -3.44 22.34 20.65
N ALA A 80 -4.55 22.89 20.16
CA ALA A 80 -5.69 22.09 19.71
C ALA A 80 -5.45 21.42 18.34
N ALA A 81 -4.88 22.15 17.38
CA ALA A 81 -4.55 21.62 16.06
C ALA A 81 -3.43 20.57 16.15
N LEU A 82 -2.43 20.83 16.99
CA LEU A 82 -1.35 19.87 17.25
C LEU A 82 -1.88 18.58 17.89
N LYS A 83 -2.74 18.69 18.90
CA LYS A 83 -3.38 17.51 19.53
C LYS A 83 -4.23 16.71 18.55
N LEU A 84 -4.96 17.38 17.67
CA LEU A 84 -5.73 16.70 16.62
C LEU A 84 -4.78 15.95 15.66
N LYS A 85 -3.68 16.60 15.25
CA LYS A 85 -2.70 15.98 14.35
C LYS A 85 -1.98 14.80 14.98
N ILE A 86 -1.67 14.87 16.28
CA ILE A 86 -1.15 13.75 17.07
C ILE A 86 -2.15 12.58 17.06
N ALA A 87 -3.42 12.86 17.32
CA ALA A 87 -4.46 11.83 17.34
C ALA A 87 -4.61 11.13 15.97
N GLU A 88 -4.65 11.90 14.87
CA GLU A 88 -4.67 11.36 13.50
C GLU A 88 -3.45 10.48 13.21
N SER A 89 -2.26 10.96 13.59
CA SER A 89 -0.99 10.26 13.34
C SER A 89 -0.92 8.94 14.12
N ASN A 90 -1.38 8.94 15.38
CA ASN A 90 -1.46 7.73 16.21
C ASN A 90 -2.53 6.76 15.70
N GLN A 91 -3.67 7.25 15.21
CA GLN A 91 -4.70 6.41 14.59
C GLN A 91 -4.15 5.73 13.33
N TRP A 92 -3.44 6.47 12.50
CA TRP A 92 -2.75 5.92 11.34
C TRP A 92 -1.74 4.85 11.77
N LEU A 93 -0.87 5.13 12.75
CA LEU A 93 0.12 4.18 13.24
C LEU A 93 -0.51 2.87 13.71
N ALA A 94 -1.57 2.95 14.53
CA ALA A 94 -2.28 1.79 15.04
C ALA A 94 -2.89 0.95 13.91
N LYS A 95 -3.54 1.60 12.94
CA LYS A 95 -4.12 0.93 11.77
C LYS A 95 -3.02 0.25 10.94
N THR A 96 -1.95 0.96 10.66
CA THR A 96 -0.84 0.47 9.83
C THR A 96 -0.12 -0.69 10.51
N GLN A 97 0.14 -0.62 11.83
CA GLN A 97 0.73 -1.73 12.59
C GLN A 97 -0.18 -2.97 12.63
N TYR A 98 -1.49 -2.80 12.77
CA TYR A 98 -2.45 -3.92 12.68
C TYR A 98 -2.36 -4.64 11.33
N TYR A 99 -2.41 -3.89 10.21
CA TYR A 99 -2.27 -4.50 8.88
C TYR A 99 -0.86 -5.04 8.62
N ALA A 100 0.17 -4.41 9.16
CA ALA A 100 1.55 -4.87 9.03
C ALA A 100 1.76 -6.22 9.74
N GLN A 101 1.08 -6.49 10.86
CA GLN A 101 1.10 -7.82 11.49
C GLN A 101 0.49 -8.90 10.59
N ILE A 102 -0.56 -8.58 9.84
CA ILE A 102 -1.24 -9.53 8.93
C ILE A 102 -0.44 -9.71 7.63
N PHE A 103 0.14 -8.64 7.09
CA PHE A 103 0.81 -8.60 5.79
C PHE A 103 2.27 -8.18 5.89
N ASN A 104 3.08 -8.85 6.74
CA ASN A 104 4.43 -8.40 7.10
C ASN A 104 5.37 -8.13 5.91
N TRP A 105 5.19 -8.83 4.78
CA TRP A 105 6.07 -8.76 3.62
C TRP A 105 5.84 -7.47 2.81
N HIS A 106 4.66 -6.88 2.96
CA HIS A 106 4.25 -5.71 2.20
C HIS A 106 4.68 -4.41 2.88
N PHE A 107 4.72 -4.38 4.22
CA PHE A 107 5.01 -3.19 5.01
C PHE A 107 6.51 -3.01 5.30
N PRO A 108 7.05 -1.78 5.31
CA PRO A 108 8.41 -1.51 5.74
C PRO A 108 8.62 -1.86 7.21
N ARG A 109 9.82 -2.34 7.56
CA ARG A 109 10.17 -2.67 8.96
C ARG A 109 10.07 -1.47 9.90
N GLU A 110 10.36 -0.28 9.40
CA GLU A 110 10.28 0.98 10.15
C GLU A 110 8.92 1.18 10.84
N VAL A 111 7.82 0.69 10.26
CA VAL A 111 6.46 0.81 10.84
C VAL A 111 6.36 0.14 12.21
N PHE A 112 7.08 -0.97 12.42
CA PHE A 112 7.07 -1.70 13.70
C PHE A 112 7.93 -1.03 14.77
N GLU A 113 8.87 -0.18 14.36
CA GLU A 113 9.77 0.55 15.26
C GLU A 113 9.18 1.89 15.71
N LEU A 114 8.14 2.38 15.04
CA LEU A 114 7.44 3.62 15.40
C LEU A 114 6.62 3.43 16.68
N GLU A 115 6.78 4.37 17.60
CA GLU A 115 5.99 4.47 18.83
C GLU A 115 4.93 5.58 18.73
N ALA A 116 3.84 5.41 19.49
CA ALA A 116 2.80 6.43 19.57
C ALA A 116 3.35 7.74 20.15
N ILE A 117 2.94 8.86 19.55
CA ILE A 117 3.30 10.20 20.00
C ILE A 117 2.56 10.50 21.30
N LYS A 118 3.31 10.80 22.36
CA LYS A 118 2.82 11.16 23.69
C LYS A 118 2.46 12.63 23.77
#